data_AF-A0A5S9M914-F1
#
_entry.id   AF-A0A5S9M914-F1
#
_cell.length_a   1.000
_cell.length_b   1.000
_cell.length_c   1.000
_cell.angle_alpha   90.00
_cell.angle_beta   90.00
_cell.angle_gamma   90.00
#
_symmetry.space_group_name_H-M   'P 1'
#
loop_
_entity.id
_entity.type
_entity.pdbx_description
1 polymer ?
#
loop_
_entity_poly.entity_id
_entity_poly.type
_entity_poly.pdbx_seq_one_letter_code
_entity_poly.pdbx_strand_id
1 'polypeptide(L)' 'MKKEWRMIAEIVNISVEEDILDEKGKINLDKFSPLVFDRGSRNYHKIGEKAGDAFEDGLYLKNK' A
#
# COMPACT_ATOMS: atom_id res chain seq x y z
N MET A 1 32.54 6.64 -9.68
CA MET A 1 31.48 5.83 -9.04
C MET A 1 30.40 6.76 -8.54
N LYS A 2 29.15 6.60 -8.97
CA LYS A 2 28.04 7.42 -8.46
C LYS A 2 27.79 7.06 -7.00
N LYS A 3 27.75 8.06 -6.13
CA LYS A 3 27.44 7.88 -4.71
C LYS A 3 25.92 7.83 -4.59
N GLU A 4 25.37 6.64 -4.34
CA GLU A 4 23.96 6.47 -4.02
C GLU A 4 23.77 6.60 -2.51
N TRP A 5 22.84 7.46 -2.11
CA TRP A 5 22.50 7.65 -0.71
C TRP A 5 21.23 6.86 -0.41
N ARG A 6 21.36 5.83 0.41
CA ARG A 6 20.24 5.03 0.91
C ARG A 6 20.19 5.17 2.42
N MET A 7 19.03 5.56 2.95
CA MET A 7 18.76 5.53 4.38
C MET A 7 18.18 4.17 4.75
N ILE A 8 18.74 3.53 5.78
CA ILE A 8 18.21 2.30 6.38
C ILE A 8 17.90 2.65 7.84
N ALA A 9 16.66 2.46 8.25
CA ALA A 9 16.17 2.78 9.58
C ALA A 9 15.14 1.74 10.03
N GLU A 10 15.00 1.59 11.34
CA GLU A 10 13.99 0.75 11.96
C GLU A 10 12.67 1.52 12.11
N ILE A 11 11.55 0.89 11.77
CA ILE A 11 10.22 1.44 12.03
C ILE A 11 9.89 1.15 13.49
N VAL A 12 9.98 2.18 14.34
CA VAL A 12 9.71 2.05 15.78
C VAL A 12 8.23 2.25 16.15
N ASN A 13 7.45 2.92 15.30
CA ASN A 13 6.03 3.20 15.53
C ASN A 13 5.33 3.56 14.20
N ILE A 14 4.01 3.33 14.13
CA ILE A 14 3.10 3.83 13.10
C ILE A 14 1.88 4.43 13.82
N SER A 15 1.57 5.70 13.53
CA SER A 15 0.39 6.40 14.05
C SER A 15 -0.58 6.71 12.91
N VAL A 16 -1.87 6.53 13.17
CA VAL A 16 -2.95 6.79 12.22
C VAL A 16 -4.16 7.37 12.94
N GLU A 17 -5.02 8.07 12.20
CA GLU A 17 -6.35 8.45 12.68
C GLU A 17 -7.22 7.20 12.86
N GLU A 18 -8.08 7.18 13.88
CA GLU A 18 -8.90 5.99 14.18
C GLU A 18 -9.95 5.73 13.09
N ASP A 19 -10.40 6.79 12.41
CA ASP A 19 -11.44 6.72 11.40
C ASP A 19 -11.00 5.94 10.15
N ILE A 20 -9.70 5.94 9.82
CA ILE A 20 -9.15 5.18 8.68
C ILE A 20 -8.99 3.68 8.97
N LEU A 21 -9.23 3.23 10.20
CA LEU A 21 -9.17 1.82 10.57
C LEU A 21 -10.46 1.08 10.19
N ASP A 22 -10.34 -0.21 9.92
CA ASP A 22 -11.45 -1.16 9.83
C ASP A 22 -11.85 -1.68 11.22
N GLU A 23 -12.91 -2.50 11.25
CA GLU A 23 -13.42 -3.14 12.47
C GLU A 23 -12.41 -4.08 13.18
N LYS A 24 -11.32 -4.44 12.51
CA LYS A 24 -10.24 -5.29 13.03
C LYS A 24 -9.00 -4.48 13.44
N GLY A 25 -9.09 -3.15 13.39
CA GLY A 25 -7.99 -2.24 13.69
C GLY A 25 -6.89 -2.21 12.62
N LYS A 26 -7.17 -2.67 11.40
CA LYS A 26 -6.24 -2.55 10.27
C LYS A 26 -6.56 -1.31 9.44
N ILE A 27 -5.56 -0.78 8.74
CA ILE A 27 -5.77 0.35 7.82
C ILE A 27 -6.73 -0.10 6.70
N ASN A 28 -7.82 0.63 6.54
CA ASN A 28 -8.74 0.48 5.43
C ASN A 28 -8.31 1.42 4.30
N LEU A 29 -7.88 0.87 3.15
CA LEU A 29 -7.44 1.64 1.99
C LEU A 29 -8.58 2.35 1.24
N ASP A 30 -9.84 1.99 1.49
CA ASP A 30 -10.98 2.74 0.96
C ASP A 30 -11.19 4.06 1.73
N LYS A 31 -10.75 4.10 2.99
CA LYS A 31 -10.77 5.30 3.83
C LYS A 31 -9.45 6.08 3.75
N PHE A 32 -8.33 5.36 3.77
CA PHE A 32 -7.00 5.93 3.62
C PHE A 32 -6.70 6.13 2.13
N SER A 33 -6.65 7.38 1.68
CA SER A 33 -6.42 7.74 0.27
C SER A 33 -4.97 8.24 0.04
N PRO A 34 -3.96 7.36 -0.05
CA PRO A 34 -2.59 7.77 -0.35
C PRO A 34 -2.45 8.25 -1.81
N LEU A 35 -1.41 9.05 -2.05
CA LEU A 35 -1.05 9.51 -3.39
C LEU A 35 0.00 8.60 -4.02
N VAL A 36 -0.25 8.19 -5.26
CA VAL A 36 0.72 7.50 -6.10
C VAL A 36 1.36 8.52 -7.04
N PHE A 37 2.68 8.64 -6.98
CA PHE A 37 3.43 9.49 -7.91
C PHE A 37 3.84 8.70 -9.15
N ASP A 38 3.39 9.14 -10.31
CA ASP A 38 3.86 8.65 -11.60
C ASP A 38 5.07 9.46 -12.08
N ARG A 39 6.27 8.85 -12.08
CA ARG A 39 7.48 9.51 -12.58
C ARG A 39 7.44 9.84 -14.07
N GLY A 40 6.71 9.06 -14.88
CA GLY A 40 6.66 9.23 -16.32
C GLY A 40 5.89 10.49 -16.71
N SER A 41 4.64 10.59 -16.27
CA SER A 41 3.80 11.76 -16.55
C SER A 41 3.95 12.91 -15.56
N ARG A 42 4.65 12.69 -14.44
CA ARG A 42 4.82 13.66 -13.32
C ARG A 42 3.51 14.05 -12.65
N ASN A 43 2.54 13.14 -12.63
CA ASN A 43 1.23 13.35 -12.02
C ASN A 43 1.08 12.59 -10.70
N TYR A 44 0.09 12.99 -9.92
CA TYR A 44 -0.38 12.27 -8.75
C TYR A 44 -1.72 11.61 -9.02
N HIS A 45 -1.84 10.35 -8.62
CA HIS A 45 -3.04 9.55 -8.76
C HIS A 45 -3.54 9.07 -7.40
N LYS A 46 -4.85 8.86 -7.30
CA LYS A 46 -5.45 8.10 -6.19
C LYS A 46 -5.28 6.61 -6.47
N ILE A 47 -5.26 5.80 -5.41
CA ILE A 47 -5.39 4.35 -5.52
C ILE A 47 -6.82 4.02 -5.96
N GLY A 48 -6.96 3.00 -6.82
CA GLY A 48 -8.26 2.51 -7.29
C GLY A 48 -8.86 1.46 -6.35
N GLU A 49 -9.90 0.78 -6.82
CA GLU A 49 -10.58 -0.28 -6.06
C GLU A 49 -9.69 -1.51 -5.85
N LYS A 50 -10.02 -2.30 -4.81
CA LYS A 50 -9.39 -3.59 -4.54
C LYS A 50 -9.50 -4.52 -5.76
N ALA A 51 -8.35 -5.03 -6.21
CA ALA A 51 -8.28 -5.90 -7.38
C ALA A 51 -8.41 -7.41 -7.06
N GLY A 52 -8.20 -7.81 -5.80
CA GLY A 52 -8.24 -9.22 -5.37
C GLY A 52 -7.62 -9.42 -3.98
N ASP A 53 -7.59 -10.67 -3.54
CA ASP A 53 -7.03 -11.10 -2.25
C ASP A 53 -5.67 -11.80 -2.42
N ALA A 54 -4.62 -11.13 -1.93
CA ALA A 54 -3.25 -11.65 -1.97
C ALA A 54 -3.12 -12.93 -1.13
N PHE A 55 -2.38 -13.92 -1.64
CA PHE A 55 -2.18 -15.24 -1.03
C PHE A 55 -3.45 -16.11 -0.92
N GLU A 56 -4.59 -15.67 -1.46
CA GLU A 56 -5.85 -16.42 -1.45
C GLU A 56 -6.33 -16.73 -2.87
N ASP A 57 -6.54 -15.72 -3.72
CA ASP A 57 -7.15 -15.90 -5.04
C ASP A 57 -6.40 -16.88 -5.95
N GLY A 58 -5.07 -16.95 -5.81
CA GLY A 58 -4.25 -17.90 -6.56
C GLY A 58 -4.53 -19.36 -6.23
N LEU A 59 -5.09 -19.67 -5.06
CA LEU A 59 -5.39 -21.05 -4.64
C LEU A 59 -6.46 -21.70 -5.52
N TYR A 60 -7.39 -20.90 -6.08
CA TYR A 60 -8.41 -21.39 -7.01
C TYR A 60 -7.84 -21.93 -8.32
N LEU A 61 -6.59 -21.59 -8.65
CA LEU A 61 -5.90 -22.03 -9.86
C LEU A 61 -4.98 -23.23 -9.62
N LYS A 62 -4.71 -23.61 -8.37
CA LYS A 62 -3.65 -24.56 -8.01
C LYS A 62 -3.85 -25.98 -8.55
N ASN A 63 -5.10 -26.40 -8.75
CA ASN A 63 -5.46 -27.74 -9.23
C ASN A 63 -6.29 -27.70 -10.52
N LYS A 64 -6.24 -26.60 -11.27
CA LYS A 64 -6.69 -26.57 -12.66
C LYS A 64 -5.59 -27.13 -13.56
#